data_AF-F8C9W1-F1
#
_entry.id   AF-F8C9W1-F1
#
_cell.length_a   1.000
_cell.length_b   1.000
_cell.length_c   1.000
_cell.angle_alpha   90.00
_cell.angle_beta   90.00
_cell.angle_gamma   90.00
#
_symmetry.space_group_name_H-M   'P 1'
#
loop_
_entity.id
_entity.type
_entity.pdbx_description
1 polymer ?
#
loop_
_entity_poly.entity_id
_entity_poly.type
_entity_poly.pdbx_seq_one_letter_code
_entity_poly.pdbx_strand_id
1 'polypeptide(L)'
;MRRPPLDALRNTLLAGATLLAGCAGTVHAPYPPIRADLSPAALERGAAIFHASCESCHRGGDAETASGAPLRELPSYMGRFYAANLTAHAEAGIGGLTDEELARAIRYAVSRDGRLMVMPSYGMGDADLAAVLGFMRSGHPLFTPAPEPAPPSKFSFFGGIGFRFITGNEPVERPASGIPVPPKAATLEYGHYMAHDVYDCASCHTDGFSPRKTEGDDVFAGGMAFVDPEGRKVHSSNITFHETGLAHWTLEDFTRAVRDGLAPDGSVLRSPMPRFRGMDAVEAQALYDYLRSVPHRENAVEGARPRLTATSARPDWVAETHGAETPLDGAHAQGRPDAAPASGAKHAKASEKGAAGSQAPQASSDAKASEQDAAGSQAPQASSDAPAQGSDDTARQAPSQAGPGTTPVTSPAGPDVGTSPTPAPRAAADTSASPEGSNASTPSTSATRIDAAPGSSKPASKPAPRRKPRPAVPQVDAAGLFVKLGCASCHAPGARYHDRLAKVATRSEAELVRWVRNPEQFLPGTPMPTYAELIDEKTARALVRWVKAGGPASLTSTSR
;
A
#
# COMPACT_ATOMS: atom_id res chain seq x y z
N MET A 1 7.65 -58.69 -45.58
CA MET A 1 7.97 -58.29 -44.18
C MET A 1 7.86 -56.78 -44.06
N ARG A 2 6.83 -56.24 -43.38
CA ARG A 2 6.74 -54.81 -43.05
C ARG A 2 7.41 -54.59 -41.69
N ARG A 3 8.33 -53.62 -41.57
CA ARG A 3 8.86 -53.21 -40.26
C ARG A 3 7.74 -52.52 -39.45
N PRO A 4 7.64 -52.73 -38.13
CA PRO A 4 6.50 -52.27 -37.33
C PRO A 4 6.52 -50.76 -37.08
N PRO A 5 5.38 -50.13 -36.75
CA PRO A 5 5.24 -48.68 -36.54
C PRO A 5 5.84 -48.15 -35.22
N LEU A 6 6.79 -48.89 -34.63
CA LEU A 6 7.37 -48.56 -33.32
C LEU A 6 8.24 -47.29 -33.38
N ASP A 7 9.00 -47.07 -34.46
CA ASP A 7 9.85 -45.87 -34.58
C ASP A 7 9.03 -44.58 -34.75
N ALA A 8 7.88 -44.67 -35.43
CA ALA A 8 6.94 -43.55 -35.52
C ALA A 8 6.34 -43.22 -34.14
N LEU A 9 5.88 -44.24 -33.40
CA LEU A 9 5.36 -44.03 -32.05
C LEU A 9 6.46 -43.52 -31.09
N ARG A 10 7.70 -43.99 -31.22
CA ARG A 10 8.83 -43.55 -30.40
C ARG A 10 9.25 -42.11 -30.71
N ASN A 11 9.22 -41.69 -31.96
CA ASN A 11 9.51 -40.30 -32.34
C ASN A 11 8.37 -39.35 -31.95
N THR A 12 7.09 -39.77 -32.05
CA THR A 12 5.96 -38.96 -31.54
C THR A 12 5.95 -38.90 -30.01
N LEU A 13 6.36 -39.96 -29.32
CA LEU A 13 6.54 -39.95 -27.86
C LEU A 13 7.79 -39.15 -27.44
N LEU A 14 8.89 -39.14 -28.19
CA LEU A 14 10.03 -38.25 -27.90
C LEU A 14 9.70 -36.78 -28.19
N ALA A 15 9.03 -36.47 -29.30
CA ALA A 15 8.57 -35.11 -29.61
C ALA A 15 7.52 -34.62 -28.60
N GLY A 16 6.59 -35.50 -28.21
CA GLY A 16 5.66 -35.27 -27.10
C GLY A 16 6.39 -35.11 -25.77
N ALA A 17 7.45 -35.88 -25.51
CA ALA A 17 8.26 -35.75 -24.30
C ALA A 17 9.17 -34.51 -24.30
N THR A 18 9.61 -33.98 -25.43
CA THR A 18 10.30 -32.67 -25.48
C THR A 18 9.33 -31.50 -25.37
N LEU A 19 8.10 -31.63 -25.88
CA LEU A 19 7.00 -30.69 -25.62
C LEU A 19 6.55 -30.72 -24.14
N LEU A 20 6.54 -31.90 -23.50
CA LEU A 20 6.22 -32.08 -22.08
C LEU A 20 7.41 -31.82 -21.14
N ALA A 21 8.65 -31.90 -21.64
CA ALA A 21 9.85 -31.44 -20.94
C ALA A 21 10.04 -29.91 -21.02
N GLY A 22 9.06 -29.17 -21.57
CA GLY A 22 8.90 -27.71 -21.40
C GLY A 22 8.57 -27.28 -19.96
N CYS A 23 9.03 -28.04 -18.96
CA CYS A 23 8.89 -27.77 -17.53
C CYS A 23 9.75 -26.57 -17.13
N ALA A 24 9.16 -25.38 -17.22
CA ALA A 24 9.75 -24.08 -16.87
C ALA A 24 11.00 -23.71 -17.68
N GLY A 25 10.79 -23.08 -18.84
CA GLY A 25 11.87 -22.41 -19.56
C GLY A 25 12.50 -21.32 -18.69
N THR A 26 13.83 -21.30 -18.65
CA THR A 26 14.60 -20.22 -18.04
C THR A 26 14.77 -19.07 -19.03
N VAL A 27 14.85 -17.85 -18.51
CA VAL A 27 15.12 -16.62 -19.27
C VAL A 27 16.49 -16.07 -18.88
N HIS A 28 17.17 -15.48 -19.86
CA HIS A 28 18.41 -14.77 -19.59
C HIS A 28 18.10 -13.32 -19.20
N ALA A 29 18.61 -12.90 -18.05
CA ALA A 29 18.67 -11.50 -17.64
C ALA A 29 20.03 -11.28 -16.98
N PRO A 30 20.67 -10.11 -17.13
CA PRO A 30 21.98 -9.87 -16.55
C PRO A 30 21.88 -9.81 -15.02
N TYR A 31 23.03 -9.94 -14.37
CA TYR A 31 23.21 -9.68 -12.94
C TYR A 31 23.64 -8.21 -12.79
N PRO A 32 22.80 -7.31 -12.24
CA PRO A 32 23.19 -5.93 -11.97
C PRO A 32 24.41 -5.89 -11.04
N PRO A 33 25.51 -5.20 -11.39
CA PRO A 33 26.71 -5.08 -10.55
C PRO A 33 26.50 -4.07 -9.41
N ILE A 34 25.40 -4.22 -8.67
CA ILE A 34 24.93 -3.32 -7.62
C ILE A 34 25.12 -4.03 -6.27
N ARG A 35 25.63 -3.30 -5.28
CA ARG A 35 25.89 -3.79 -3.91
C ARG A 35 25.06 -3.01 -2.90
N ALA A 36 24.77 -3.66 -1.77
CA ALA A 36 24.06 -3.05 -0.66
C ALA A 36 24.80 -1.82 -0.11
N ASP A 37 24.14 -0.66 -0.07
CA ASP A 37 24.64 0.55 0.60
C ASP A 37 24.13 0.59 2.05
N LEU A 38 25.05 0.46 2.99
CA LEU A 38 24.78 0.43 4.44
C LEU A 38 24.97 1.81 5.11
N SER A 39 25.14 2.88 4.35
CA SER A 39 25.20 4.23 4.90
C SER A 39 23.86 4.63 5.53
N PRO A 40 23.82 5.45 6.61
CA PRO A 40 22.57 5.77 7.29
C PRO A 40 21.48 6.37 6.39
N ALA A 41 21.86 7.22 5.44
CA ALA A 41 20.93 7.81 4.47
C ALA A 41 20.38 6.77 3.47
N ALA A 42 21.21 5.82 3.02
CA ALA A 42 20.76 4.72 2.18
C ALA A 42 19.85 3.75 2.95
N LEU A 43 20.12 3.49 4.23
CA LEU A 43 19.23 2.66 5.06
C LEU A 43 17.85 3.32 5.28
N GLU A 44 17.81 4.64 5.50
CA GLU A 44 16.55 5.40 5.61
C GLU A 44 15.77 5.39 4.28
N ARG A 45 16.45 5.66 3.16
CA ARG A 45 15.86 5.60 1.81
C ARG A 45 15.35 4.20 1.46
N GLY A 46 16.15 3.17 1.74
CA GLY A 46 15.83 1.77 1.49
C GLY A 46 14.66 1.28 2.33
N ALA A 47 14.56 1.72 3.60
CA ALA A 47 13.40 1.46 4.45
C ALA A 47 12.13 2.07 3.83
N ALA A 48 12.16 3.35 3.47
CA ALA A 48 11.00 4.05 2.89
C ALA A 48 10.46 3.35 1.62
N ILE A 49 11.36 2.90 0.73
CA ILE A 49 10.98 2.15 -0.48
C ILE A 49 10.49 0.73 -0.13
N PHE A 50 11.17 0.01 0.77
CA PHE A 50 10.79 -1.36 1.12
C PHE A 50 9.41 -1.43 1.78
N HIS A 51 9.12 -0.52 2.71
CA HIS A 51 7.82 -0.41 3.38
C HIS A 51 6.69 -0.05 2.39
N ALA A 52 7.01 0.73 1.35
CA ALA A 52 6.07 1.11 0.30
C ALA A 52 5.76 -0.03 -0.69
N SER A 53 6.79 -0.66 -1.26
CA SER A 53 6.66 -1.51 -2.45
C SER A 53 6.87 -3.01 -2.21
N CYS A 54 7.57 -3.41 -1.13
CA CYS A 54 7.97 -4.80 -0.90
C CYS A 54 7.21 -5.46 0.26
N GLU A 55 7.04 -4.74 1.36
CA GLU A 55 6.61 -5.30 2.64
C GLU A 55 5.20 -5.93 2.59
N SER A 56 4.25 -5.31 1.87
CA SER A 56 2.85 -5.77 1.80
C SER A 56 2.70 -7.20 1.25
N CYS A 57 3.56 -7.60 0.31
CA CYS A 57 3.61 -8.94 -0.25
C CYS A 57 4.54 -9.87 0.55
N HIS A 58 5.66 -9.36 1.05
CA HIS A 58 6.69 -10.20 1.70
C HIS A 58 6.49 -10.41 3.21
N ARG A 59 5.66 -9.60 3.90
CA ARG A 59 5.27 -9.82 5.30
C ARG A 59 3.92 -10.52 5.40
N GLY A 60 3.93 -11.77 5.85
CA GLY A 60 2.77 -12.66 5.93
C GLY A 60 1.72 -12.27 6.97
N GLY A 61 0.89 -11.26 6.69
CA GLY A 61 -0.28 -10.92 7.49
C GLY A 61 0.04 -10.33 8.86
N ASP A 62 0.10 -11.17 9.89
CA ASP A 62 0.54 -10.85 11.25
C ASP A 62 1.90 -11.46 11.62
N ALA A 63 2.68 -11.86 10.61
CA ALA A 63 4.11 -12.05 10.78
C ALA A 63 4.79 -10.71 11.13
N GLU A 64 5.67 -10.75 12.13
CA GLU A 64 6.57 -9.63 12.50
C GLU A 64 7.79 -9.54 11.56
N THR A 65 7.96 -10.52 10.67
CA THR A 65 9.08 -10.63 9.73
C THR A 65 8.62 -10.75 8.28
N ALA A 66 9.50 -10.39 7.35
CA ALA A 66 9.32 -10.55 5.91
C ALA A 66 9.56 -12.02 5.48
N SER A 67 8.93 -12.98 6.15
CA SER A 67 9.10 -14.44 5.93
C SER A 67 8.33 -14.98 4.71
N GLY A 68 7.67 -14.12 3.94
CA GLY A 68 6.84 -14.47 2.78
C GLY A 68 5.35 -14.57 3.12
N ALA A 69 4.50 -14.41 2.12
CA ALA A 69 3.04 -14.50 2.23
C ALA A 69 2.43 -15.25 1.05
N PRO A 70 1.25 -15.89 1.19
CA PRO A 70 0.47 -16.33 0.05
C PRO A 70 -0.07 -15.12 -0.72
N LEU A 71 0.23 -15.07 -2.02
CA LEU A 71 -0.28 -14.05 -2.95
C LEU A 71 -1.70 -14.45 -3.38
N ARG A 72 -2.70 -13.89 -2.70
CA ARG A 72 -4.13 -14.26 -2.82
C ARG A 72 -4.88 -13.42 -3.86
N GLU A 73 -4.34 -12.25 -4.16
CA GLU A 73 -4.79 -11.31 -5.18
C GLU A 73 -4.56 -11.81 -6.62
N LEU A 74 -3.70 -12.82 -6.77
CA LEU A 74 -3.50 -13.54 -8.03
C LEU A 74 -4.63 -14.56 -8.23
N PRO A 75 -5.27 -14.61 -9.41
CA PRO A 75 -6.39 -15.51 -9.65
C PRO A 75 -6.01 -16.99 -9.47
N SER A 76 -6.80 -17.74 -8.68
CA SER A 76 -6.53 -19.14 -8.35
C SER A 76 -6.47 -20.09 -9.56
N TYR A 77 -7.09 -19.72 -10.68
CA TYR A 77 -6.96 -20.46 -11.95
C TYR A 77 -5.55 -20.38 -12.54
N MET A 78 -4.78 -19.32 -12.23
CA MET A 78 -3.41 -19.15 -12.68
C MET A 78 -2.44 -20.06 -11.91
N GLY A 79 -2.73 -20.36 -10.65
CA GLY A 79 -1.88 -21.21 -9.81
C GLY A 79 -2.03 -20.93 -8.31
N ARG A 80 -1.03 -21.35 -7.54
CA ARG A 80 -0.84 -20.97 -6.13
C ARG A 80 0.52 -20.31 -5.99
N PHE A 81 0.55 -19.08 -5.51
CA PHE A 81 1.74 -18.25 -5.48
C PHE A 81 2.05 -17.76 -4.07
N TYR A 82 3.32 -17.60 -3.79
CA TYR A 82 3.85 -17.13 -2.52
C TYR A 82 5.00 -16.16 -2.78
N ALA A 83 5.05 -15.07 -2.02
CA ALA A 83 6.20 -14.20 -1.95
C ALA A 83 7.37 -14.91 -1.27
N ALA A 84 8.60 -14.59 -1.67
CA ALA A 84 9.80 -15.17 -1.07
C ALA A 84 10.00 -14.74 0.39
N ASN A 85 10.63 -15.61 1.19
CA ASN A 85 11.15 -15.27 2.50
C ASN A 85 12.38 -14.36 2.31
N LEU A 86 12.30 -13.12 2.78
CA LEU A 86 13.35 -12.11 2.70
C LEU A 86 14.19 -11.99 3.98
N THR A 87 14.02 -12.88 4.96
CA THR A 87 14.81 -12.85 6.19
C THR A 87 16.28 -13.22 5.93
N ALA A 88 17.17 -12.81 6.82
CA ALA A 88 18.60 -13.07 6.74
C ALA A 88 19.00 -14.55 6.98
N HIS A 89 18.04 -15.49 6.99
CA HIS A 89 18.32 -16.92 7.07
C HIS A 89 19.11 -17.39 5.85
N ALA A 90 20.19 -18.16 6.07
CA ALA A 90 21.15 -18.52 5.03
C ALA A 90 20.55 -19.31 3.85
N GLU A 91 19.70 -20.30 4.13
CA GLU A 91 19.11 -21.19 3.11
C GLU A 91 17.65 -20.87 2.78
N ALA A 92 16.80 -20.79 3.81
CA ALA A 92 15.36 -20.49 3.68
C ALA A 92 15.04 -19.04 3.27
N GLY A 93 15.97 -18.10 3.46
CA GLY A 93 15.82 -16.67 3.17
C GLY A 93 16.89 -16.16 2.20
N ILE A 94 17.24 -14.87 2.33
CA ILE A 94 18.21 -14.20 1.43
C ILE A 94 19.66 -14.24 1.94
N GLY A 95 19.92 -14.86 3.09
CA GLY A 95 21.22 -14.79 3.76
C GLY A 95 22.38 -15.33 2.91
N GLY A 96 22.14 -16.38 2.12
CA GLY A 96 23.11 -16.96 1.20
C GLY A 96 23.05 -16.46 -0.25
N LEU A 97 22.20 -15.48 -0.57
CA LEU A 97 22.14 -14.87 -1.90
C LEU A 97 23.13 -13.71 -2.01
N THR A 98 23.70 -13.51 -3.19
CA THR A 98 24.49 -12.31 -3.53
C THR A 98 23.60 -11.09 -3.74
N ASP A 99 24.17 -9.89 -3.62
CA ASP A 99 23.43 -8.66 -3.89
C ASP A 99 23.07 -8.55 -5.38
N GLU A 100 23.90 -9.06 -6.28
CA GLU A 100 23.61 -9.10 -7.71
C GLU A 100 22.47 -10.08 -8.08
N GLU A 101 22.32 -11.20 -7.36
CA GLU A 101 21.15 -12.09 -7.48
C GLU A 101 19.86 -11.41 -7.02
N LEU A 102 19.92 -10.67 -5.90
CA LEU A 102 18.78 -9.90 -5.38
C LEU A 102 18.41 -8.74 -6.31
N ALA A 103 19.41 -8.00 -6.81
CA ALA A 103 19.23 -6.92 -7.76
C ALA A 103 18.61 -7.43 -9.07
N ARG A 104 19.01 -8.63 -9.55
CA ARG A 104 18.39 -9.28 -10.71
C ARG A 104 16.91 -9.61 -10.46
N ALA A 105 16.57 -10.13 -9.29
CA ALA A 105 15.19 -10.41 -8.91
C ALA A 105 14.33 -9.13 -8.87
N ILE A 106 14.83 -8.05 -8.25
CA ILE A 106 14.10 -6.78 -8.13
C ILE A 106 13.97 -6.07 -9.49
N ARG A 107 15.06 -5.99 -10.28
CA ARG A 107 15.10 -5.22 -11.53
C ARG A 107 14.38 -5.90 -12.70
N TYR A 108 14.34 -7.23 -12.73
CA TYR A 108 13.85 -8.02 -13.87
C TYR A 108 12.72 -9.01 -13.55
N ALA A 109 12.37 -9.20 -12.27
CA ALA A 109 11.50 -10.30 -11.82
C ALA A 109 12.05 -11.69 -12.22
N VAL A 110 13.38 -11.86 -12.26
CA VAL A 110 14.04 -13.14 -12.61
C VAL A 110 14.84 -13.67 -11.44
N SER A 111 14.57 -14.92 -11.05
CA SER A 111 15.29 -15.62 -9.98
C SER A 111 16.73 -15.99 -10.38
N ARG A 112 17.56 -16.37 -9.40
CA ARG A 112 18.95 -16.83 -9.65
C ARG A 112 19.06 -17.98 -10.65
N ASP A 113 18.11 -18.92 -10.62
CA ASP A 113 18.02 -20.06 -11.55
C ASP A 113 17.37 -19.68 -12.89
N GLY A 114 17.11 -18.39 -13.13
CA GLY A 114 16.64 -17.84 -14.40
C GLY A 114 15.14 -18.00 -14.63
N ARG A 115 14.32 -18.23 -13.61
CA ARG A 115 12.87 -18.34 -13.78
C ARG A 115 12.23 -16.96 -13.66
N LEU A 116 11.26 -16.65 -14.52
CA LEU A 116 10.36 -15.52 -14.29
C LEU A 116 9.54 -15.76 -13.01
N MET A 117 9.49 -14.72 -12.17
CA MET A 117 8.79 -14.69 -10.89
C MET A 117 7.46 -13.95 -11.06
N VAL A 118 6.46 -14.27 -10.23
CA VAL A 118 5.25 -13.44 -10.13
C VAL A 118 5.48 -12.37 -9.05
N MET A 119 6.38 -11.46 -9.38
CA MET A 119 6.81 -10.30 -8.61
C MET A 119 6.89 -9.11 -9.58
N PRO A 120 6.52 -7.88 -9.21
CA PRO A 120 6.75 -6.71 -10.05
C PRO A 120 8.25 -6.48 -10.30
N SER A 121 8.59 -6.02 -11.51
CA SER A 121 9.97 -5.64 -11.87
C SER A 121 10.16 -4.13 -11.77
N TYR A 122 11.05 -3.68 -10.90
CA TYR A 122 11.21 -2.25 -10.60
C TYR A 122 12.26 -1.58 -11.47
N GLY A 123 11.98 -0.35 -11.90
CA GLY A 123 12.89 0.48 -12.69
C GLY A 123 13.85 1.33 -11.87
N MET A 124 13.74 1.30 -10.54
CA MET A 124 14.50 2.15 -9.63
C MET A 124 16.00 2.25 -9.96
N GLY A 125 16.51 3.47 -9.81
CA GLY A 125 17.88 3.84 -10.06
C GLY A 125 18.86 3.07 -9.19
N ASP A 126 20.11 2.97 -9.63
CA ASP A 126 21.09 2.08 -9.02
C ASP A 126 21.34 2.39 -7.54
N ALA A 127 21.28 3.67 -7.14
CA ALA A 127 21.42 4.11 -5.75
C ALA A 127 20.20 3.74 -4.88
N ASP A 128 18.98 3.82 -5.41
CA ASP A 128 17.77 3.39 -4.70
C ASP A 128 17.71 1.86 -4.57
N LEU A 129 18.16 1.13 -5.59
CA LEU A 129 18.31 -0.33 -5.52
C LEU A 129 19.39 -0.74 -4.50
N ALA A 130 20.55 -0.07 -4.50
CA ALA A 130 21.58 -0.26 -3.49
C ALA A 130 21.08 0.03 -2.06
N ALA A 131 20.26 1.06 -1.89
CA ALA A 131 19.62 1.42 -0.63
C ALA A 131 18.62 0.34 -0.14
N VAL A 132 17.74 -0.17 -1.02
CA VAL A 132 16.81 -1.27 -0.69
C VAL A 132 17.58 -2.54 -0.29
N LEU A 133 18.62 -2.90 -1.03
CA LEU A 133 19.51 -4.02 -0.68
C LEU A 133 20.19 -3.77 0.67
N GLY A 134 20.66 -2.54 0.92
CA GLY A 134 21.18 -2.07 2.19
C GLY A 134 20.23 -2.32 3.36
N PHE A 135 18.97 -1.89 3.22
CA PHE A 135 17.94 -2.11 4.23
C PHE A 135 17.67 -3.60 4.46
N MET A 136 17.58 -4.41 3.40
CA MET A 136 17.44 -5.88 3.49
C MET A 136 18.63 -6.57 4.20
N ARG A 137 19.82 -5.95 4.22
CA ARG A 137 21.02 -6.43 4.93
C ARG A 137 21.24 -5.78 6.31
N SER A 138 20.45 -4.77 6.68
CA SER A 138 20.70 -3.89 7.83
C SER A 138 20.60 -4.53 9.23
N GLY A 139 20.07 -5.76 9.33
CA GLY A 139 19.70 -6.38 10.60
C GLY A 139 18.41 -5.84 11.23
N HIS A 140 17.63 -5.02 10.51
CA HIS A 140 16.31 -4.56 10.94
C HIS A 140 15.39 -5.76 11.31
N PRO A 141 14.52 -5.66 12.35
CA PRO A 141 13.74 -6.80 12.85
C PRO A 141 12.90 -7.54 11.81
N LEU A 142 12.42 -6.85 10.75
CA LEU A 142 11.74 -7.48 9.61
C LEU A 142 12.54 -8.62 8.97
N PHE A 143 13.87 -8.57 9.03
CA PHE A 143 14.77 -9.55 8.41
C PHE A 143 15.34 -10.57 9.40
N THR A 144 14.80 -10.63 10.63
CA THR A 144 15.18 -11.65 11.64
C THR A 144 15.06 -13.06 11.03
N PRO A 145 16.11 -13.90 11.05
CA PRO A 145 16.12 -15.19 10.37
C PRO A 145 14.93 -16.10 10.70
N ALA A 146 14.12 -16.43 9.69
CA ALA A 146 13.07 -17.42 9.77
C ALA A 146 13.49 -18.70 9.02
N PRO A 147 13.55 -19.87 9.69
CA PRO A 147 14.07 -21.11 9.10
C PRO A 147 13.10 -21.81 8.13
N GLU A 148 11.84 -21.36 8.06
CA GLU A 148 10.85 -21.93 7.13
C GLU A 148 10.99 -21.30 5.74
N PRO A 149 11.30 -22.08 4.69
CA PRO A 149 11.32 -21.55 3.33
C PRO A 149 9.88 -21.27 2.86
N ALA A 150 9.69 -20.16 2.14
CA ALA A 150 8.41 -19.87 1.51
C ALA A 150 8.00 -21.01 0.55
N PRO A 151 6.74 -21.50 0.58
CA PRO A 151 6.31 -22.57 -0.30
C PRO A 151 6.52 -22.21 -1.79
N PRO A 152 6.99 -23.14 -2.64
CA PRO A 152 7.28 -22.82 -4.03
C PRO A 152 6.00 -22.44 -4.79
N SER A 153 6.04 -21.28 -5.46
CA SER A 153 5.03 -20.84 -6.40
C SER A 153 4.82 -21.85 -7.53
N LYS A 154 3.56 -22.25 -7.76
CA LYS A 154 3.17 -23.27 -8.74
C LYS A 154 2.06 -22.74 -9.63
N PHE A 155 2.40 -22.46 -10.89
CA PHE A 155 1.43 -22.26 -11.95
C PHE A 155 0.54 -23.51 -12.14
N SER A 156 -0.73 -23.29 -12.50
CA SER A 156 -1.56 -24.34 -13.10
C SER A 156 -1.10 -24.60 -14.55
N PHE A 157 -1.57 -25.67 -15.18
CA PHE A 157 -1.22 -25.97 -16.58
C PHE A 157 -1.61 -24.81 -17.52
N PHE A 158 -2.88 -24.38 -17.48
CA PHE A 158 -3.37 -23.26 -18.28
C PHE A 158 -2.80 -21.91 -17.83
N GLY A 159 -2.56 -21.72 -16.52
CA GLY A 159 -1.97 -20.51 -15.97
C GLY A 159 -0.53 -20.29 -16.42
N GLY A 160 0.28 -21.35 -16.45
CA GLY A 160 1.67 -21.29 -16.93
C GLY A 160 1.76 -21.04 -18.44
N ILE A 161 0.84 -21.62 -19.22
CA ILE A 161 0.72 -21.32 -20.67
C ILE A 161 0.28 -19.86 -20.87
N GLY A 162 -0.75 -19.40 -20.15
CA GLY A 162 -1.24 -18.02 -20.23
C GLY A 162 -0.18 -16.99 -19.85
N PHE A 163 0.52 -17.19 -18.73
CA PHE A 163 1.62 -16.33 -18.29
C PHE A 163 2.74 -16.23 -19.33
N ARG A 164 3.09 -17.35 -19.98
CA ARG A 164 4.08 -17.40 -21.07
C ARG A 164 3.67 -16.51 -22.26
N PHE A 165 2.43 -16.62 -22.72
CA PHE A 165 1.93 -15.80 -23.83
C PHE A 165 1.80 -14.32 -23.46
N ILE A 166 1.39 -14.03 -22.22
CA ILE A 166 1.22 -12.68 -21.70
C ILE A 166 2.57 -11.93 -21.59
N THR A 167 3.59 -12.58 -21.03
CA THR A 167 4.91 -11.98 -20.78
C THR A 167 5.87 -12.07 -21.98
N GLY A 168 5.45 -12.72 -23.08
CA GLY A 168 6.36 -13.16 -24.14
C GLY A 168 7.39 -14.23 -23.71
N ASN A 169 7.44 -14.58 -22.42
CA ASN A 169 8.55 -15.29 -21.77
C ASN A 169 9.89 -14.53 -21.88
N GLU A 170 9.85 -13.21 -21.86
CA GLU A 170 11.03 -12.34 -21.86
C GLU A 170 10.99 -11.44 -20.62
N PRO A 171 12.14 -11.16 -19.99
CA PRO A 171 12.23 -10.16 -18.93
C PRO A 171 12.08 -8.76 -19.51
N VAL A 172 11.72 -7.79 -18.66
CA VAL A 172 11.67 -6.37 -19.06
C VAL A 172 13.06 -5.91 -19.54
N GLU A 173 13.12 -5.32 -20.72
CA GLU A 173 14.36 -4.73 -21.26
C GLU A 173 14.75 -3.49 -20.45
N ARG A 174 15.87 -3.59 -19.72
CA ARG A 174 16.38 -2.52 -18.85
C ARG A 174 17.89 -2.67 -18.65
N PRO A 175 18.70 -1.60 -18.64
CA PRO A 175 20.14 -1.71 -18.43
C PRO A 175 20.48 -2.29 -17.05
N ALA A 176 21.56 -3.09 -17.01
CA ALA A 176 22.02 -3.76 -15.80
C ALA A 176 22.52 -2.78 -14.72
N SER A 177 22.99 -1.60 -15.13
CA SER A 177 23.46 -0.52 -14.26
C SER A 177 23.44 0.81 -15.01
N GLY A 178 23.73 1.91 -14.32
CA GLY A 178 23.76 3.26 -14.88
C GLY A 178 22.40 3.96 -14.89
N ILE A 179 21.38 3.43 -14.19
CA ILE A 179 20.09 4.10 -14.06
C ILE A 179 20.22 5.18 -12.98
N PRO A 180 20.04 6.48 -13.29
CA PRO A 180 20.15 7.55 -12.32
C PRO A 180 18.94 7.56 -11.37
N VAL A 181 19.14 8.10 -10.17
CA VAL A 181 18.04 8.55 -9.31
C VAL A 181 17.93 10.07 -9.50
N PRO A 182 16.81 10.60 -10.01
CA PRO A 182 16.64 12.04 -10.15
C PRO A 182 16.71 12.74 -8.78
N PRO A 183 17.17 14.00 -8.70
CA PRO A 183 17.20 14.74 -7.44
C PRO A 183 15.83 14.80 -6.78
N LYS A 184 15.75 14.42 -5.50
CA LYS A 184 14.50 14.41 -4.73
C LYS A 184 13.97 15.85 -4.55
N ALA A 185 13.00 16.20 -5.38
CA ALA A 185 12.36 17.51 -5.42
C ALA A 185 10.94 17.37 -6.01
N ALA A 186 10.10 18.39 -5.81
CA ALA A 186 8.78 18.48 -6.42
C ALA A 186 8.89 18.83 -7.92
N THR A 187 9.34 17.88 -8.72
CA THR A 187 9.56 18.02 -10.17
C THR A 187 8.86 16.91 -10.94
N LEU A 188 8.51 17.17 -12.20
CA LEU A 188 7.89 16.17 -13.07
C LEU A 188 8.81 14.97 -13.34
N GLU A 189 10.13 15.17 -13.37
CA GLU A 189 11.14 14.11 -13.54
C GLU A 189 11.15 13.15 -12.34
N TYR A 190 11.21 13.70 -11.12
CA TYR A 190 11.16 12.89 -9.91
C TYR A 190 9.77 12.25 -9.73
N GLY A 191 8.69 12.95 -10.11
CA GLY A 191 7.32 12.42 -10.11
C GLY A 191 7.14 11.24 -11.07
N HIS A 192 7.66 11.34 -12.30
CA HIS A 192 7.72 10.24 -13.27
C HIS A 192 8.44 9.04 -12.66
N TYR A 193 9.65 9.25 -12.15
CA TYR A 193 10.47 8.21 -11.55
C TYR A 193 9.76 7.51 -10.39
N MET A 194 9.11 8.26 -9.48
CA MET A 194 8.34 7.64 -8.40
C MET A 194 7.12 6.85 -8.94
N ALA A 195 6.42 7.35 -9.97
CA ALA A 195 5.23 6.73 -10.54
C ALA A 195 5.49 5.49 -11.41
N HIS A 196 6.61 5.44 -12.12
CA HIS A 196 6.98 4.34 -13.03
C HIS A 196 7.97 3.35 -12.40
N ASP A 197 8.95 3.82 -11.63
CA ASP A 197 10.16 3.05 -11.33
C ASP A 197 10.25 2.57 -9.87
N VAL A 198 9.66 3.32 -8.92
CA VAL A 198 9.75 3.04 -7.46
C VAL A 198 8.44 2.51 -6.87
N TYR A 199 7.32 3.20 -7.10
CA TYR A 199 5.99 2.79 -6.62
C TYR A 199 5.14 2.08 -7.67
N ASP A 200 5.61 2.03 -8.92
CA ASP A 200 5.00 1.30 -10.05
C ASP A 200 3.48 1.50 -10.18
N CYS A 201 3.03 2.74 -10.00
CA CYS A 201 1.65 3.14 -10.22
C CYS A 201 1.22 2.85 -11.66
N ALA A 202 2.15 2.97 -12.62
CA ALA A 202 1.89 2.78 -14.04
C ALA A 202 1.47 1.33 -14.37
N SER A 203 2.12 0.30 -13.82
CA SER A 203 1.72 -1.09 -14.07
C SER A 203 0.36 -1.44 -13.47
N CYS A 204 0.01 -0.83 -12.33
CA CYS A 204 -1.25 -1.11 -11.65
C CYS A 204 -2.42 -0.33 -12.26
N HIS A 205 -2.20 0.93 -12.64
CA HIS A 205 -3.23 1.85 -13.14
C HIS A 205 -3.28 1.97 -14.67
N THR A 206 -2.78 0.98 -15.41
CA THR A 206 -3.01 0.89 -16.86
C THR A 206 -3.53 -0.51 -17.19
N ASP A 207 -4.43 -0.66 -18.16
CA ASP A 207 -4.99 -1.99 -18.49
C ASP A 207 -3.97 -2.90 -19.21
N GLY A 208 -4.28 -4.20 -19.29
CA GLY A 208 -3.49 -5.21 -19.98
C GLY A 208 -2.29 -5.72 -19.19
N PHE A 209 -1.59 -6.71 -19.75
CA PHE A 209 -0.44 -7.36 -19.11
C PHE A 209 0.83 -7.33 -19.96
N SER A 210 0.85 -6.56 -21.05
CA SER A 210 2.02 -6.36 -21.89
C SER A 210 3.14 -5.66 -21.10
N PRO A 211 4.43 -6.02 -21.25
CA PRO A 211 5.54 -5.26 -20.68
C PRO A 211 5.54 -3.78 -21.09
N ARG A 212 5.00 -3.46 -22.28
CA ARG A 212 4.90 -2.09 -22.83
C ARG A 212 3.62 -1.34 -22.44
N LYS A 213 2.79 -1.90 -21.56
CA LYS A 213 1.51 -1.28 -21.15
C LYS A 213 1.65 0.11 -20.52
N THR A 214 2.83 0.44 -20.02
CA THR A 214 3.15 1.70 -19.35
C THR A 214 3.70 2.77 -20.30
N GLU A 215 3.79 2.45 -21.60
CA GLU A 215 4.18 3.36 -22.68
C GLU A 215 2.95 4.03 -23.32
N GLY A 216 3.11 5.26 -23.83
CA GLY A 216 2.08 5.97 -24.57
C GLY A 216 1.00 6.61 -23.70
N ASP A 217 -0.03 7.17 -24.35
CA ASP A 217 -0.93 8.13 -23.71
C ASP A 217 -2.05 7.51 -22.85
N ASP A 218 -2.29 6.20 -22.93
CA ASP A 218 -3.32 5.51 -22.14
C ASP A 218 -2.82 5.07 -20.75
N VAL A 219 -1.54 5.34 -20.45
CA VAL A 219 -0.95 5.13 -19.12
C VAL A 219 -1.77 5.87 -18.05
N PHE A 220 -1.93 5.22 -16.89
CA PHE A 220 -2.73 5.72 -15.75
C PHE A 220 -4.26 5.79 -15.97
N ALA A 221 -4.79 5.40 -17.14
CA ALA A 221 -6.23 5.42 -17.43
C ALA A 221 -7.05 4.38 -16.63
N GLY A 222 -6.43 3.48 -15.88
CA GLY A 222 -7.07 2.42 -15.09
C GLY A 222 -7.53 1.23 -15.92
N GLY A 223 -8.35 0.37 -15.31
CA GLY A 223 -9.00 -0.77 -15.97
C GLY A 223 -8.34 -2.13 -15.72
N MET A 224 -7.14 -2.19 -15.13
CA MET A 224 -6.49 -3.47 -14.84
C MET A 224 -7.31 -4.30 -13.85
N ALA A 225 -7.63 -5.54 -14.21
CA ALA A 225 -8.36 -6.47 -13.36
C ALA A 225 -7.47 -7.16 -12.32
N PHE A 226 -7.92 -7.14 -11.07
CA PHE A 226 -7.36 -7.85 -9.92
C PHE A 226 -8.44 -8.70 -9.22
N VAL A 227 -8.02 -9.50 -8.25
CA VAL A 227 -8.90 -10.22 -7.33
C VAL A 227 -8.66 -9.68 -5.92
N ASP A 228 -9.70 -9.37 -5.17
CA ASP A 228 -9.59 -8.96 -3.78
C ASP A 228 -9.45 -10.17 -2.82
N PRO A 229 -9.15 -9.98 -1.51
CA PRO A 229 -8.98 -11.09 -0.57
C PRO A 229 -10.23 -11.96 -0.37
N GLU A 230 -11.41 -11.47 -0.77
CA GLU A 230 -12.69 -12.18 -0.76
C GLU A 230 -12.98 -12.94 -2.06
N GLY A 231 -12.09 -12.85 -3.07
CA GLY A 231 -12.23 -13.53 -4.35
C GLY A 231 -13.05 -12.76 -5.40
N ARG A 232 -13.43 -11.51 -5.14
CA ARG A 232 -14.22 -10.69 -6.07
C ARG A 232 -13.29 -10.02 -7.09
N LYS A 233 -13.76 -9.90 -8.34
CA LYS A 233 -13.06 -9.12 -9.36
C LYS A 233 -13.17 -7.63 -9.04
N VAL A 234 -12.03 -6.94 -8.98
CA VAL A 234 -11.94 -5.49 -8.84
C VAL A 234 -11.05 -4.94 -9.95
N HIS A 235 -11.14 -3.64 -10.23
CA HIS A 235 -10.32 -3.00 -11.25
C HIS A 235 -9.61 -1.76 -10.71
N SER A 236 -8.42 -1.46 -11.23
CA SER A 236 -7.73 -0.20 -10.91
C SER A 236 -8.51 0.99 -11.44
N SER A 237 -8.59 2.05 -10.63
CA SER A 237 -9.25 3.29 -11.03
C SER A 237 -8.40 4.07 -12.02
N ASN A 238 -9.04 4.89 -12.85
CA ASN A 238 -8.37 5.93 -13.62
C ASN A 238 -7.73 6.94 -12.65
N ILE A 239 -6.44 7.23 -12.79
CA ILE A 239 -5.73 8.23 -11.99
C ILE A 239 -5.17 9.41 -12.80
N THR A 240 -5.57 9.56 -14.05
CA THR A 240 -5.37 10.81 -14.81
C THR A 240 -6.30 11.91 -14.28
N PHE A 241 -6.00 13.18 -14.53
CA PHE A 241 -6.81 14.34 -14.10
C PHE A 241 -8.05 14.59 -14.99
N HIS A 242 -8.72 13.52 -15.38
CA HIS A 242 -10.02 13.54 -16.04
C HIS A 242 -11.19 13.44 -15.04
N GLU A 243 -12.41 13.80 -15.47
CA GLU A 243 -13.67 13.66 -14.71
C GLU A 243 -13.95 12.21 -14.25
N THR A 244 -13.39 11.23 -14.97
CA THR A 244 -13.46 9.81 -14.62
C THR A 244 -12.39 9.36 -13.61
N GLY A 245 -11.45 10.24 -13.23
CA GLY A 245 -10.29 9.95 -12.40
C GLY A 245 -10.08 10.96 -11.26
N LEU A 246 -9.09 11.86 -11.40
CA LEU A 246 -8.61 12.77 -10.35
C LEU A 246 -8.97 14.26 -10.56
N ALA A 247 -9.75 14.66 -11.57
CA ALA A 247 -9.97 16.08 -11.90
C ALA A 247 -10.34 16.99 -10.69
N HIS A 248 -11.12 16.47 -9.74
CA HIS A 248 -11.61 17.20 -8.55
C HIS A 248 -10.83 16.90 -7.26
N TRP A 249 -9.65 16.30 -7.36
CA TRP A 249 -8.79 15.98 -6.22
C TRP A 249 -7.81 17.12 -5.95
N THR A 250 -7.66 17.50 -4.67
CA THR A 250 -6.54 18.35 -4.24
C THR A 250 -5.27 17.52 -4.03
N LEU A 251 -4.13 18.18 -3.83
CA LEU A 251 -2.91 17.50 -3.38
C LEU A 251 -3.12 16.77 -2.06
N GLU A 252 -3.83 17.39 -1.11
CA GLU A 252 -4.08 16.81 0.21
C GLU A 252 -4.98 15.57 0.12
N ASP A 253 -6.02 15.64 -0.72
CA ASP A 253 -6.89 14.52 -1.08
C ASP A 253 -6.10 13.33 -1.62
N PHE A 254 -5.20 13.60 -2.58
CA PHE A 254 -4.31 12.61 -3.17
C PHE A 254 -3.35 12.03 -2.11
N THR A 255 -2.69 12.90 -1.35
CA THR A 255 -1.72 12.56 -0.31
C THR A 255 -2.33 11.62 0.73
N ARG A 256 -3.50 11.98 1.28
CA ARG A 256 -4.25 11.18 2.25
C ARG A 256 -4.77 9.88 1.65
N ALA A 257 -5.23 9.88 0.40
CA ALA A 257 -5.67 8.65 -0.25
C ALA A 257 -4.52 7.66 -0.46
N VAL A 258 -3.37 8.11 -0.95
CA VAL A 258 -2.25 7.23 -1.33
C VAL A 258 -1.41 6.82 -0.10
N ARG A 259 -1.20 7.70 0.88
CA ARG A 259 -0.52 7.35 2.14
C ARG A 259 -1.42 6.54 3.07
N ASP A 260 -2.67 6.98 3.25
CA ASP A 260 -3.53 6.46 4.32
C ASP A 260 -4.58 5.46 3.86
N GLY A 261 -4.88 5.42 2.57
CA GLY A 261 -5.93 4.60 1.98
C GLY A 261 -7.33 5.21 2.10
N LEU A 262 -7.45 6.54 2.16
CA LEU A 262 -8.71 7.27 2.44
C LEU A 262 -9.03 8.31 1.36
N ALA A 263 -10.05 8.05 0.55
CA ALA A 263 -10.51 8.95 -0.50
C ALA A 263 -11.32 10.14 0.06
N PRO A 264 -11.51 11.24 -0.70
CA PRO A 264 -12.16 12.46 -0.21
C PRO A 264 -13.68 12.37 -0.04
N ASP A 265 -14.31 11.31 -0.56
CA ASP A 265 -15.70 10.96 -0.22
C ASP A 265 -15.80 10.24 1.15
N GLY A 266 -14.66 9.97 1.79
CA GLY A 266 -14.53 9.22 3.03
C GLY A 266 -14.44 7.70 2.85
N SER A 267 -14.44 7.19 1.61
CA SER A 267 -14.31 5.76 1.35
C SER A 267 -12.87 5.27 1.53
N VAL A 268 -12.72 4.02 1.97
CA VAL A 268 -11.41 3.36 2.07
C VAL A 268 -11.02 2.79 0.70
N LEU A 269 -9.79 3.03 0.26
CA LEU A 269 -9.26 2.43 -0.96
C LEU A 269 -9.26 0.90 -0.85
N ARG A 270 -9.76 0.24 -1.89
CA ARG A 270 -9.90 -1.22 -1.90
C ARG A 270 -8.57 -1.91 -2.20
N SER A 271 -8.42 -3.10 -1.61
CA SER A 271 -7.38 -4.06 -1.98
C SER A 271 -7.46 -4.38 -3.49
N PRO A 272 -6.33 -4.59 -4.19
CA PRO A 272 -4.96 -4.70 -3.68
C PRO A 272 -4.18 -3.37 -3.55
N MET A 273 -4.82 -2.19 -3.69
CA MET A 273 -4.10 -0.91 -3.62
C MET A 273 -3.28 -0.77 -2.30
N PRO A 274 -1.94 -0.65 -2.37
CA PRO A 274 -1.11 -0.50 -1.19
C PRO A 274 -1.23 0.89 -0.56
N ARG A 275 -0.69 1.04 0.65
CA ARG A 275 -0.64 2.30 1.39
C ARG A 275 0.79 2.76 1.53
N PHE A 276 1.13 3.87 0.91
CA PHE A 276 2.49 4.39 0.84
C PHE A 276 2.83 5.23 2.09
N ARG A 277 2.76 4.62 3.28
CA ARG A 277 2.92 5.29 4.59
C ARG A 277 4.30 5.96 4.75
N GLY A 278 5.33 5.49 4.04
CA GLY A 278 6.67 6.11 4.01
C GLY A 278 6.82 7.33 3.09
N MET A 279 5.87 7.59 2.17
CA MET A 279 5.95 8.69 1.20
C MET A 279 5.93 10.05 1.91
N ASP A 280 6.86 10.95 1.60
CA ASP A 280 6.86 12.31 2.16
C ASP A 280 6.09 13.34 1.31
N ALA A 281 6.08 14.59 1.76
CA ALA A 281 5.39 15.69 1.08
C ALA A 281 6.01 16.04 -0.29
N VAL A 282 7.32 15.84 -0.47
CA VAL A 282 8.02 16.11 -1.74
C VAL A 282 7.64 15.04 -2.77
N GLU A 283 7.60 13.78 -2.35
CA GLU A 283 7.15 12.66 -3.17
C GLU A 283 5.67 12.77 -3.53
N ALA A 284 4.81 13.12 -2.57
CA ALA A 284 3.38 13.33 -2.82
C ALA A 284 3.12 14.47 -3.81
N GLN A 285 3.81 15.60 -3.66
CA GLN A 285 3.73 16.73 -4.60
C GLN A 285 4.24 16.35 -5.99
N ALA A 286 5.41 15.70 -6.09
CA ALA A 286 6.00 15.29 -7.36
C ALA A 286 5.09 14.33 -8.14
N LEU A 287 4.53 13.32 -7.46
CA LEU A 287 3.57 12.37 -8.04
C LEU A 287 2.29 13.08 -8.50
N TYR A 288 1.73 13.97 -7.68
CA TYR A 288 0.52 14.72 -8.00
C TYR A 288 0.73 15.63 -9.23
N ASP A 289 1.84 16.37 -9.28
CA ASP A 289 2.15 17.24 -10.43
C ASP A 289 2.47 16.44 -11.70
N TYR A 290 3.16 15.30 -11.57
CA TYR A 290 3.39 14.40 -12.70
C TYR A 290 2.07 13.84 -13.26
N LEU A 291 1.16 13.35 -12.41
CA LEU A 291 -0.16 12.87 -12.83
C LEU A 291 -1.05 13.98 -13.41
N ARG A 292 -0.80 15.26 -13.09
CA ARG A 292 -1.42 16.42 -13.76
C ARG A 292 -0.81 16.77 -15.11
N SER A 293 0.39 16.26 -15.40
CA SER A 293 1.11 16.52 -16.66
C SER A 293 0.86 15.46 -17.74
N VAL A 294 0.45 14.25 -17.36
CA VAL A 294 0.11 13.18 -18.31
C VAL A 294 -1.23 13.46 -19.04
N PRO A 295 -1.47 12.89 -20.23
CA PRO A 295 -2.74 13.05 -20.94
C PRO A 295 -3.96 12.69 -20.07
N HIS A 296 -4.96 13.57 -20.06
CA HIS A 296 -6.22 13.30 -19.37
C HIS A 296 -7.03 12.30 -20.21
N ARG A 297 -7.31 11.12 -19.66
CA ARG A 297 -8.00 10.03 -20.40
C ARG A 297 -9.39 9.78 -19.84
N GLU A 298 -10.39 9.77 -20.71
CA GLU A 298 -11.73 9.30 -20.33
C GLU A 298 -11.73 7.77 -20.25
N ASN A 299 -11.86 7.25 -19.03
CA ASN A 299 -12.09 5.82 -18.81
C ASN A 299 -12.97 5.59 -17.59
N ALA A 300 -14.21 5.21 -17.87
CA ALA A 300 -15.28 5.02 -16.90
C ALA A 300 -15.25 3.61 -16.28
N VAL A 301 -14.16 3.25 -15.58
CA VAL A 301 -13.97 1.90 -15.01
C VAL A 301 -15.15 1.48 -14.14
N GLU A 302 -15.84 0.40 -14.53
CA GLU A 302 -17.01 -0.11 -13.81
C GLU A 302 -16.62 -0.61 -12.41
N GLY A 303 -17.48 -0.32 -11.43
CA GLY A 303 -17.22 -0.65 -10.04
C GLY A 303 -16.09 0.15 -9.40
N ALA A 304 -15.39 1.05 -10.09
CA ALA A 304 -14.51 2.04 -9.46
C ALA A 304 -15.31 2.91 -8.46
N ARG A 305 -14.59 3.59 -7.56
CA ARG A 305 -15.20 4.44 -6.50
C ARG A 305 -16.16 5.50 -7.06
N PRO A 306 -17.09 6.03 -6.25
CA PRO A 306 -17.87 7.21 -6.63
C PRO A 306 -16.97 8.33 -7.15
N ARG A 307 -17.35 8.93 -8.28
CA ARG A 307 -16.62 10.06 -8.86
C ARG A 307 -16.94 11.32 -8.06
N LEU A 308 -15.90 12.04 -7.64
CA LEU A 308 -16.08 13.42 -7.23
C LEU A 308 -16.39 14.26 -8.47
N THR A 309 -17.31 15.19 -8.32
CA THR A 309 -17.63 16.24 -9.28
C THR A 309 -17.43 17.59 -8.61
N ALA A 310 -17.46 18.68 -9.39
CA ALA A 310 -17.46 20.04 -8.85
C ALA A 310 -18.61 20.33 -7.85
N THR A 311 -19.65 19.50 -7.82
CA THR A 311 -20.81 19.59 -6.93
C THR A 311 -20.86 18.52 -5.84
N SER A 312 -19.87 17.62 -5.75
CA SER A 312 -19.84 16.59 -4.71
C SER A 312 -19.67 17.21 -3.33
N ALA A 313 -20.65 16.98 -2.45
CA ALA A 313 -20.55 17.32 -1.04
C ALA A 313 -19.46 16.46 -0.39
N ARG A 314 -18.30 17.08 -0.15
CA ARG A 314 -17.24 16.51 0.68
C ARG A 314 -17.78 16.37 2.11
N PRO A 315 -17.44 15.29 2.85
CA PRO A 315 -17.75 15.23 4.28
C PRO A 315 -17.13 16.43 5.01
N ASP A 316 -17.82 17.04 5.98
CA ASP A 316 -17.34 18.26 6.64
C ASP A 316 -15.92 18.12 7.22
N TRP A 317 -15.59 16.95 7.78
CA TRP A 317 -14.27 16.62 8.31
C TRP A 317 -13.16 16.49 7.25
N VAL A 318 -13.50 16.39 5.96
CA VAL A 318 -12.55 16.47 4.83
C VAL A 318 -12.33 17.93 4.40
N ALA A 319 -13.24 18.85 4.76
CA ALA A 319 -13.16 20.27 4.40
C ALA A 319 -12.49 21.15 5.48
N GLU A 320 -12.37 20.66 6.72
CA GLU A 320 -11.84 21.42 7.87
C GLU A 320 -10.30 21.52 7.93
N THR A 321 -9.54 20.93 7.00
CA THR A 321 -8.07 21.00 6.98
C THR A 321 -7.49 22.37 6.60
N HIS A 322 -8.33 23.34 6.26
CA HIS A 322 -7.94 24.75 6.15
C HIS A 322 -8.11 25.50 7.48
N GLY A 323 -7.14 25.34 8.38
CA GLY A 323 -7.15 25.92 9.73
C GLY A 323 -5.78 26.30 10.29
N ALA A 324 -5.25 27.45 9.86
CA ALA A 324 -4.12 28.18 10.47
C ALA A 324 -2.70 27.56 10.34
N GLU A 325 -2.11 27.67 9.14
CA GLU A 325 -0.72 28.13 9.11
C GLU A 325 -0.67 29.55 9.69
N THR A 326 -0.04 29.69 10.86
CA THR A 326 0.23 31.01 11.45
C THR A 326 1.56 31.50 10.87
N PRO A 327 1.63 32.64 10.17
CA PRO A 327 2.90 33.21 9.76
C PRO A 327 3.78 33.48 10.99
N LEU A 328 5.02 33.00 10.96
CA LEU A 328 6.01 33.31 11.99
C LEU A 328 6.52 34.75 11.81
N ASP A 329 5.74 35.72 12.30
CA ASP A 329 6.12 37.13 12.33
C ASP A 329 7.26 37.36 13.34
N GLY A 330 8.50 37.28 12.85
CA GLY A 330 9.69 37.86 13.48
C GLY A 330 9.86 39.31 13.01
N ALA A 331 9.68 40.27 13.91
CA ALA A 331 9.61 41.69 13.59
C ALA A 331 10.92 42.30 13.01
N HIS A 332 10.78 43.34 12.18
CA HIS A 332 11.15 44.71 12.58
C HIS A 332 10.54 45.77 11.64
N ALA A 333 10.18 46.92 12.20
CA ALA A 333 9.39 47.96 11.53
C ALA A 333 10.25 49.09 10.91
N GLN A 334 9.72 49.74 9.86
CA GLN A 334 9.54 51.21 9.78
C GLN A 334 8.87 51.65 8.45
N GLY A 335 7.99 52.66 8.49
CA GLY A 335 7.61 53.47 7.31
C GLY A 335 6.21 53.28 6.70
N ARG A 336 5.20 53.97 7.25
CA ARG A 336 4.05 54.59 6.52
C ARG A 336 4.33 56.12 6.43
N PRO A 337 3.61 56.97 5.64
CA PRO A 337 2.25 56.83 5.08
C PRO A 337 2.13 57.28 3.58
N ASP A 338 1.00 57.29 2.84
CA ASP A 338 -0.32 56.64 2.96
C ASP A 338 -1.08 56.66 1.62
N ALA A 339 -2.13 55.82 1.50
CA ALA A 339 -3.26 56.05 0.58
C ALA A 339 -4.51 55.27 1.06
N ALA A 340 -5.67 55.94 1.10
CA ALA A 340 -6.96 55.33 1.45
C ALA A 340 -7.66 54.74 0.21
N PRO A 341 -8.58 53.76 0.36
CA PRO A 341 -9.21 53.08 -0.78
C PRO A 341 -10.41 53.84 -1.34
N ALA A 342 -10.60 53.80 -2.66
CA ALA A 342 -11.79 54.30 -3.33
C ALA A 342 -12.78 53.16 -3.64
N SER A 343 -14.00 53.30 -3.15
CA SER A 343 -15.14 52.43 -3.44
C SER A 343 -15.67 52.60 -4.86
N GLY A 344 -16.24 51.53 -5.45
CA GLY A 344 -16.69 51.56 -6.84
C GLY A 344 -17.66 50.45 -7.22
N ALA A 345 -18.78 50.29 -6.51
CA ALA A 345 -19.84 49.36 -6.91
C ALA A 345 -20.69 49.93 -8.06
N LYS A 346 -20.88 49.17 -9.15
CA LYS A 346 -22.03 49.31 -10.06
C LYS A 346 -22.52 47.97 -10.59
N HIS A 347 -23.82 47.72 -10.45
CA HIS A 347 -24.55 46.69 -11.16
C HIS A 347 -24.73 47.04 -12.66
N ALA A 348 -24.86 46.02 -13.51
CA ALA A 348 -25.70 46.07 -14.69
C ALA A 348 -26.40 44.71 -14.89
N LYS A 349 -27.68 44.73 -15.29
CA LYS A 349 -28.52 43.54 -15.49
C LYS A 349 -28.51 43.09 -16.96
N ALA A 350 -28.66 41.77 -17.13
CA ALA A 350 -29.50 41.03 -18.10
C ALA A 350 -29.81 41.62 -19.50
N SER A 351 -29.79 40.72 -20.49
CA SER A 351 -30.87 40.66 -21.48
C SER A 351 -31.15 39.21 -21.90
N GLU A 352 -32.44 38.85 -21.97
CA GLU A 352 -32.93 37.55 -22.44
C GLU A 352 -33.29 37.58 -23.94
N LYS A 353 -33.27 36.39 -24.55
CA LYS A 353 -34.20 35.81 -25.55
C LYS A 353 -33.59 34.47 -25.96
N GLY A 354 -34.23 33.31 -25.87
CA GLY A 354 -35.60 32.98 -26.22
C GLY A 354 -35.57 32.28 -27.61
N ALA A 355 -36.20 31.13 -27.87
CA ALA A 355 -37.08 30.32 -27.02
C ALA A 355 -37.19 28.86 -27.53
N ALA A 356 -37.68 27.98 -26.64
CA ALA A 356 -38.64 26.89 -26.87
C ALA A 356 -38.31 25.69 -27.80
N GLY A 357 -38.69 24.50 -27.36
CA GLY A 357 -38.60 23.25 -28.14
C GLY A 357 -38.68 21.99 -27.28
N SER A 358 -39.83 21.70 -26.68
CA SER A 358 -40.06 20.46 -25.92
C SER A 358 -40.20 19.25 -26.84
N GLN A 359 -39.56 18.12 -26.49
CA GLN A 359 -40.18 16.79 -26.34
C GLN A 359 -39.14 15.67 -26.19
N ALA A 360 -39.48 14.71 -25.33
CA ALA A 360 -38.94 13.36 -25.24
C ALA A 360 -40.06 12.47 -24.65
N PRO A 361 -39.97 11.13 -24.65
CA PRO A 361 -38.98 10.26 -25.30
C PRO A 361 -39.62 9.21 -26.24
N GLN A 362 -38.83 8.54 -27.10
CA GLN A 362 -39.01 7.10 -27.37
C GLN A 362 -37.81 6.46 -28.10
N ALA A 363 -37.09 5.63 -27.37
CA ALA A 363 -36.43 4.40 -27.83
C ALA A 363 -36.93 3.29 -26.86
N SER A 364 -36.96 2.00 -27.16
CA SER A 364 -36.27 1.23 -28.20
C SER A 364 -37.08 -0.02 -28.56
N SER A 365 -36.73 -0.67 -29.68
CA SER A 365 -37.09 -2.08 -29.94
C SER A 365 -35.94 -2.78 -30.64
N ASP A 366 -35.66 -4.01 -30.23
CA ASP A 366 -34.52 -4.83 -30.64
C ASP A 366 -34.47 -5.19 -32.13
N ALA A 367 -33.25 -5.36 -32.66
CA ALA A 367 -32.99 -6.33 -33.72
C ALA A 367 -31.52 -6.81 -33.69
N LYS A 368 -31.32 -8.11 -33.45
CA LYS A 368 -30.09 -8.80 -33.84
C LYS A 368 -30.03 -8.91 -35.37
N ALA A 369 -28.84 -8.77 -35.94
CA ALA A 369 -28.49 -9.41 -37.20
C ALA A 369 -27.01 -9.82 -37.18
N SER A 370 -26.70 -10.99 -37.74
CA SER A 370 -25.38 -11.60 -37.74
C SER A 370 -25.17 -12.35 -39.05
N GLU A 371 -24.24 -11.91 -39.88
CA GLU A 371 -23.55 -12.65 -40.96
C GLU A 371 -22.41 -11.72 -41.43
N GLN A 372 -21.14 -12.08 -41.33
CA GLN A 372 -20.34 -13.09 -42.05
C GLN A 372 -19.89 -12.69 -43.47
N ASP A 373 -18.60 -12.92 -43.69
CA ASP A 373 -17.84 -13.08 -44.93
C ASP A 373 -17.64 -11.89 -45.91
N ALA A 374 -16.40 -11.39 -45.93
CA ALA A 374 -15.63 -11.24 -47.17
C ALA A 374 -14.12 -11.27 -46.88
N ALA A 375 -13.40 -12.20 -47.52
CA ALA A 375 -11.93 -12.22 -47.50
C ALA A 375 -11.36 -11.22 -48.53
N GLY A 376 -10.25 -10.56 -48.19
CA GLY A 376 -9.59 -9.59 -49.06
C GLY A 376 -8.11 -9.44 -48.76
N SER A 377 -7.29 -10.33 -49.32
CA SER A 377 -5.83 -10.27 -49.19
C SER A 377 -5.23 -9.11 -50.00
N GLN A 378 -4.30 -8.35 -49.40
CA GLN A 378 -3.23 -7.70 -50.16
C GLN A 378 -1.95 -7.55 -49.32
N ALA A 379 -0.82 -7.52 -50.03
CA ALA A 379 0.51 -7.86 -49.51
C ALA A 379 1.33 -6.59 -49.10
N PRO A 380 2.55 -6.74 -48.55
CA PRO A 380 3.20 -5.69 -47.76
C PRO A 380 3.84 -4.57 -48.61
N GLN A 381 3.95 -3.37 -48.02
CA GLN A 381 4.89 -2.36 -48.49
C GLN A 381 6.26 -2.56 -47.82
N ALA A 382 7.32 -2.34 -48.60
CA ALA A 382 8.71 -2.41 -48.18
C ALA A 382 9.51 -1.26 -48.83
N SER A 383 10.70 -0.98 -48.28
CA SER A 383 11.60 0.16 -48.61
C SER A 383 11.04 1.53 -48.20
N SER A 384 11.84 2.51 -47.76
CA SER A 384 13.31 2.70 -47.71
C SER A 384 13.66 3.55 -46.45
N ASP A 385 14.88 3.81 -45.99
CA ASP A 385 16.23 3.77 -46.57
C ASP A 385 17.33 3.44 -45.52
N ALA A 386 18.56 3.21 -45.98
CA ALA A 386 19.72 2.75 -45.18
C ALA A 386 20.54 3.91 -44.54
N PRO A 387 21.52 3.64 -43.64
CA PRO A 387 22.12 4.66 -42.78
C PRO A 387 23.36 5.34 -43.38
N ALA A 388 23.63 6.58 -42.93
CA ALA A 388 24.88 7.28 -43.23
C ALA A 388 26.01 6.80 -42.30
N GLN A 389 27.04 6.17 -42.88
CA GLN A 389 28.36 6.07 -42.26
C GLN A 389 29.15 7.35 -42.53
N GLY A 390 29.86 7.84 -41.51
CA GLY A 390 30.88 8.89 -41.63
C GLY A 390 32.13 8.45 -40.87
N SER A 391 33.14 7.99 -41.61
CA SER A 391 34.46 7.65 -41.09
C SER A 391 35.30 8.90 -40.88
N ASP A 392 36.21 8.89 -39.89
CA ASP A 392 37.62 9.15 -40.19
C ASP A 392 38.56 8.60 -39.10
N ASP A 393 39.72 8.14 -39.55
CA ASP A 393 40.79 7.52 -38.75
C ASP A 393 41.62 8.57 -37.97
N THR A 394 42.21 8.19 -36.83
CA THR A 394 43.66 7.89 -36.76
C THR A 394 44.20 7.61 -35.33
N ALA A 395 45.41 7.03 -35.31
CA ALA A 395 46.40 7.04 -34.23
C ALA A 395 46.24 6.04 -33.05
N ARG A 396 46.79 4.85 -33.28
CA ARG A 396 47.37 3.98 -32.23
C ARG A 396 48.38 4.75 -31.37
N GLN A 397 48.41 4.50 -30.06
CA GLN A 397 49.63 4.16 -29.32
C GLN A 397 49.34 3.61 -27.91
N ALA A 398 49.92 2.45 -27.61
CA ALA A 398 50.22 1.99 -26.25
C ALA A 398 51.76 1.91 -26.13
N PRO A 399 52.32 1.93 -24.92
CA PRO A 399 52.92 0.68 -24.43
C PRO A 399 52.91 0.44 -22.90
N SER A 400 53.19 -0.82 -22.53
CA SER A 400 53.86 -1.32 -21.29
C SER A 400 53.38 -0.82 -19.92
N GLN A 401 52.81 -1.68 -19.07
CA GLN A 401 53.51 -2.68 -18.22
C GLN A 401 54.67 -2.15 -17.35
N ALA A 402 54.45 -2.08 -16.03
CA ALA A 402 55.47 -2.33 -15.01
C ALA A 402 54.83 -2.66 -13.64
N GLY A 403 55.36 -3.71 -13.01
CA GLY A 403 55.33 -3.99 -11.56
C GLY A 403 56.56 -4.88 -11.27
N PRO A 404 56.78 -5.39 -10.04
CA PRO A 404 56.12 -5.14 -8.76
C PRO A 404 57.08 -4.54 -7.70
N GLY A 405 56.62 -4.29 -6.48
CA GLY A 405 57.46 -3.77 -5.38
C GLY A 405 57.07 -4.26 -3.97
N THR A 406 57.96 -5.04 -3.36
CA THR A 406 57.98 -5.46 -1.93
C THR A 406 58.98 -4.56 -1.17
N THR A 407 59.03 -4.35 0.16
CA THR A 407 58.51 -4.97 1.42
C THR A 407 58.88 -3.98 2.57
N PRO A 408 58.91 -4.29 3.90
CA PRO A 408 58.12 -5.19 4.78
C PRO A 408 57.64 -4.55 6.13
N VAL A 409 56.70 -5.22 6.82
CA VAL A 409 56.62 -5.50 8.30
C VAL A 409 56.85 -4.38 9.34
N THR A 410 55.85 -4.12 10.21
CA THR A 410 55.92 -4.39 11.68
C THR A 410 54.56 -4.28 12.40
N SER A 411 54.29 -5.20 13.33
CA SER A 411 53.24 -5.07 14.38
C SER A 411 53.86 -4.57 15.70
N PRO A 412 53.02 -4.24 16.70
CA PRO A 412 53.24 -4.87 18.01
C PRO A 412 51.96 -5.47 18.64
N ALA A 413 52.17 -6.37 19.60
CA ALA A 413 51.14 -7.05 20.38
C ALA A 413 50.71 -6.27 21.64
N GLY A 414 49.61 -6.68 22.28
CA GLY A 414 49.15 -6.14 23.56
C GLY A 414 49.76 -6.88 24.77
N PRO A 415 49.07 -6.86 25.93
CA PRO A 415 49.12 -7.99 26.87
C PRO A 415 47.75 -8.45 27.41
N ASP A 416 47.68 -9.73 27.78
CA ASP A 416 46.55 -10.44 28.40
C ASP A 416 46.33 -10.13 29.89
N VAL A 417 45.13 -10.47 30.42
CA VAL A 417 44.80 -11.38 31.57
C VAL A 417 43.24 -11.45 31.61
N GLY A 418 42.56 -12.59 31.40
CA GLY A 418 42.20 -13.62 32.42
C GLY A 418 41.00 -13.20 33.32
N THR A 419 39.98 -14.00 33.67
CA THR A 419 39.66 -15.43 33.46
C THR A 419 38.15 -15.64 33.76
N SER A 420 37.46 -16.62 33.16
CA SER A 420 36.08 -17.03 33.55
C SER A 420 36.08 -17.93 34.82
N PRO A 421 34.91 -18.22 35.44
CA PRO A 421 34.14 -19.39 34.99
C PRO A 421 32.60 -19.31 35.10
N THR A 422 31.93 -20.20 34.36
CA THR A 422 30.49 -20.55 34.43
C THR A 422 30.13 -21.25 35.77
N PRO A 423 28.84 -21.32 36.17
CA PRO A 423 28.04 -22.49 35.76
C PRO A 423 26.53 -22.22 35.50
N ALA A 424 25.86 -23.24 34.96
CA ALA A 424 24.40 -23.36 34.80
C ALA A 424 23.93 -24.71 35.41
N PRO A 425 22.69 -25.17 35.26
CA PRO A 425 21.36 -24.53 35.43
C PRO A 425 20.47 -25.33 36.44
N ARG A 426 19.27 -24.83 36.82
CA ARG A 426 18.08 -25.70 37.08
C ARG A 426 16.74 -24.97 37.27
N ALA A 427 15.68 -25.75 37.07
CA ALA A 427 14.29 -25.36 36.84
C ALA A 427 13.36 -25.35 38.08
N ALA A 428 12.21 -24.68 37.88
CA ALA A 428 10.83 -25.09 38.24
C ALA A 428 10.22 -24.95 39.68
N ALA A 429 8.99 -24.42 39.66
CA ALA A 429 7.77 -24.83 40.40
C ALA A 429 7.45 -24.34 41.85
N ASP A 430 6.37 -23.54 41.90
CA ASP A 430 5.13 -23.69 42.70
C ASP A 430 4.95 -23.44 44.23
N THR A 431 3.88 -22.68 44.50
CA THR A 431 2.84 -22.80 45.58
C THR A 431 3.07 -22.35 47.04
N SER A 432 2.38 -21.24 47.37
CA SER A 432 1.40 -21.02 48.48
C SER A 432 1.68 -21.36 49.97
N ALA A 433 1.34 -20.40 50.86
CA ALA A 433 0.64 -20.66 52.14
C ALA A 433 -0.04 -19.38 52.72
N SER A 434 -1.24 -19.53 53.31
CA SER A 434 -1.88 -18.59 54.26
C SER A 434 -1.84 -19.18 55.68
N PRO A 435 -2.32 -18.47 56.74
CA PRO A 435 -3.63 -18.85 57.29
C PRO A 435 -4.50 -17.75 58.00
N GLU A 436 -5.81 -18.03 58.07
CA GLU A 436 -6.81 -17.82 59.18
C GLU A 436 -7.14 -16.41 59.76
N GLY A 437 -8.39 -16.09 60.18
CA GLY A 437 -9.69 -16.77 60.03
C GLY A 437 -10.84 -16.19 60.92
N SER A 438 -12.08 -16.14 60.40
CA SER A 438 -13.43 -16.23 61.08
C SER A 438 -13.81 -15.28 62.27
N ASN A 439 -15.07 -14.97 62.64
CA ASN A 439 -16.43 -15.37 62.19
C ASN A 439 -17.50 -14.28 62.58
N ALA A 440 -18.79 -14.49 62.28
CA ALA A 440 -19.86 -13.46 62.32
C ALA A 440 -21.00 -13.62 63.40
N SER A 441 -21.79 -12.55 63.62
CA SER A 441 -23.29 -12.51 63.78
C SER A 441 -23.91 -11.66 64.92
N THR A 442 -25.13 -11.19 64.63
CA THR A 442 -26.15 -10.34 65.33
C THR A 442 -26.83 -10.99 66.58
N PRO A 443 -27.84 -10.43 67.34
CA PRO A 443 -28.81 -9.34 67.00
C PRO A 443 -29.45 -8.39 68.08
N SER A 444 -30.00 -7.26 67.60
CA SER A 444 -31.35 -6.63 67.85
C SER A 444 -31.92 -6.16 69.23
N THR A 445 -32.45 -4.91 69.24
CA THR A 445 -33.67 -4.36 69.95
C THR A 445 -33.70 -4.25 71.50
N SER A 446 -34.42 -3.31 72.18
CA SER A 446 -35.44 -2.29 71.79
C SER A 446 -35.66 -1.15 72.83
N ALA A 447 -36.24 -0.01 72.38
CA ALA A 447 -37.10 1.04 73.03
C ALA A 447 -37.08 1.33 74.57
N THR A 448 -37.25 2.58 75.06
CA THR A 448 -38.54 3.36 75.06
C THR A 448 -38.37 4.87 75.44
N ARG A 449 -39.43 5.69 75.18
CA ARG A 449 -39.58 7.18 75.24
C ARG A 449 -39.57 7.81 76.67
N ILE A 450 -39.62 9.14 76.89
CA ILE A 450 -40.81 10.05 76.81
C ILE A 450 -40.46 11.57 76.67
N ASP A 451 -41.17 12.24 75.76
CA ASP A 451 -41.66 13.65 75.61
C ASP A 451 -41.01 14.91 76.25
N ALA A 452 -40.84 15.98 75.44
CA ALA A 452 -41.50 17.31 75.56
C ALA A 452 -40.97 18.37 74.55
N ALA A 453 -41.79 19.38 74.20
CA ALA A 453 -41.50 20.54 73.33
C ALA A 453 -41.84 21.86 74.11
N PRO A 454 -41.65 23.12 73.62
CA PRO A 454 -41.37 23.58 72.23
C PRO A 454 -40.38 24.78 72.07
N GLY A 455 -40.18 25.24 70.82
CA GLY A 455 -39.93 26.67 70.55
C GLY A 455 -38.79 27.06 69.58
N SER A 456 -39.13 27.34 68.32
CA SER A 456 -38.71 28.52 67.52
C SER A 456 -38.84 28.27 66.01
N SER A 457 -39.26 29.29 65.27
CA SER A 457 -39.66 29.20 63.86
C SER A 457 -38.60 29.74 62.89
N LYS A 458 -38.54 29.17 61.67
CA LYS A 458 -37.90 29.78 60.50
C LYS A 458 -38.83 29.71 59.28
N PRO A 459 -38.86 30.73 58.41
CA PRO A 459 -39.90 30.88 57.40
C PRO A 459 -39.70 29.96 56.19
N ALA A 460 -40.81 29.63 55.52
CA ALA A 460 -40.83 28.79 54.34
C ALA A 460 -40.23 29.49 53.11
N SER A 461 -39.31 28.81 52.42
CA SER A 461 -38.75 29.25 51.13
C SER A 461 -39.67 28.89 49.97
N LYS A 462 -39.85 29.80 49.00
CA LYS A 462 -40.65 29.55 47.78
C LYS A 462 -40.11 28.36 46.97
N PRO A 463 -40.97 27.60 46.25
CA PRO A 463 -40.50 26.57 45.33
C PRO A 463 -39.68 27.18 44.19
N ALA A 464 -38.51 26.62 43.91
CA ALA A 464 -37.71 27.05 42.76
C ALA A 464 -38.40 26.66 41.43
N PRO A 465 -38.33 27.50 40.38
CA PRO A 465 -38.94 27.18 39.09
C PRO A 465 -38.26 25.96 38.46
N ARG A 466 -39.05 25.04 37.90
CA ARG A 466 -38.53 23.87 37.18
C ARG A 466 -37.65 24.33 36.01
N ARG A 467 -36.36 23.98 36.07
CA ARG A 467 -35.44 24.14 34.93
C ARG A 467 -35.99 23.40 33.72
N LYS A 468 -36.01 24.06 32.55
CA LYS A 468 -36.27 23.40 31.27
C LYS A 468 -35.24 22.28 31.05
N PRO A 469 -35.60 21.14 30.43
CA PRO A 469 -34.64 20.10 30.10
C PRO A 469 -33.49 20.67 29.28
N ARG A 470 -32.25 20.34 29.66
CA ARG A 470 -31.06 20.65 28.84
C ARG A 470 -31.20 19.87 27.52
N PRO A 471 -31.01 20.49 26.35
CA PRO A 471 -31.07 19.78 25.08
C PRO A 471 -30.09 18.59 25.10
N ALA A 472 -30.55 17.44 24.61
CA ALA A 472 -29.75 16.23 24.61
C ALA A 472 -28.46 16.43 23.80
N VAL A 473 -27.33 15.98 24.34
CA VAL A 473 -26.07 15.96 23.58
C VAL A 473 -26.27 14.99 22.41
N PRO A 474 -25.95 15.38 21.16
CA PRO A 474 -26.01 14.49 20.01
C PRO A 474 -25.29 13.18 20.33
N GLN A 475 -26.00 12.06 20.24
CA GLN A 475 -25.38 10.74 20.37
C GLN A 475 -24.58 10.48 19.10
N VAL A 476 -23.32 10.04 19.28
CA VAL A 476 -22.51 9.55 18.15
C VAL A 476 -23.15 8.26 17.66
N ASP A 477 -23.59 8.23 16.41
CA ASP A 477 -23.97 6.98 15.74
C ASP A 477 -22.72 6.14 15.52
N ALA A 478 -22.37 5.33 16.52
CA ALA A 478 -21.19 4.50 16.49
C ALA A 478 -21.29 3.37 15.45
N ALA A 479 -22.50 2.91 15.10
CA ALA A 479 -22.69 1.88 14.09
C ALA A 479 -22.48 2.44 12.68
N GLY A 480 -23.13 3.57 12.36
CA GLY A 480 -22.92 4.30 11.11
C GLY A 480 -21.47 4.78 10.98
N LEU A 481 -20.86 5.28 12.06
CA LEU A 481 -19.44 5.66 12.08
C LEU A 481 -18.52 4.46 11.81
N PHE A 482 -18.77 3.30 12.41
CA PHE A 482 -17.96 2.09 12.19
C PHE A 482 -18.01 1.61 10.73
N VAL A 483 -19.17 1.70 10.07
CA VAL A 483 -19.30 1.42 8.63
C VAL A 483 -18.63 2.51 7.80
N LYS A 484 -18.85 3.79 8.13
CA LYS A 484 -18.31 4.96 7.40
C LYS A 484 -16.79 5.05 7.44
N LEU A 485 -16.16 4.69 8.55
CA LEU A 485 -14.70 4.58 8.68
C LEU A 485 -14.12 3.34 7.98
N GLY A 486 -14.96 2.51 7.35
CA GLY A 486 -14.54 1.27 6.69
C GLY A 486 -14.17 0.13 7.65
N CYS A 487 -14.28 0.31 8.97
CA CYS A 487 -13.94 -0.73 9.96
C CYS A 487 -14.68 -2.05 9.70
N ALA A 488 -15.89 -1.99 9.13
CA ALA A 488 -16.68 -3.15 8.74
C ALA A 488 -15.95 -4.10 7.77
N SER A 489 -15.15 -3.62 6.81
CA SER A 489 -14.46 -4.51 5.85
C SER A 489 -13.42 -5.42 6.51
N CYS A 490 -12.88 -5.00 7.67
CA CYS A 490 -11.90 -5.74 8.45
C CYS A 490 -12.52 -6.48 9.64
N HIS A 491 -13.62 -5.99 10.20
CA HIS A 491 -14.11 -6.38 11.53
C HIS A 491 -15.61 -6.74 11.61
N ALA A 492 -16.39 -6.67 10.52
CA ALA A 492 -17.75 -7.24 10.49
C ALA A 492 -17.72 -8.79 10.52
N PRO A 493 -18.84 -9.49 10.78
CA PRO A 493 -18.85 -10.94 10.88
C PRO A 493 -18.35 -11.61 9.60
N GLY A 494 -17.37 -12.51 9.73
CA GLY A 494 -16.71 -13.18 8.60
C GLY A 494 -15.54 -12.39 7.97
N ALA A 495 -15.28 -11.15 8.37
CA ALA A 495 -14.13 -10.38 7.91
C ALA A 495 -12.81 -10.84 8.58
N ARG A 496 -11.68 -10.61 7.88
CA ARG A 496 -10.34 -11.14 8.23
C ARG A 496 -9.90 -10.92 9.69
N TYR A 497 -10.33 -9.84 10.33
CA TYR A 497 -9.94 -9.46 11.69
C TYR A 497 -11.13 -9.41 12.67
N HIS A 498 -12.25 -10.05 12.35
CA HIS A 498 -13.42 -10.12 13.23
C HIS A 498 -13.11 -10.74 14.59
N ASP A 499 -12.50 -11.92 14.61
CA ASP A 499 -12.22 -12.69 15.84
C ASP A 499 -11.24 -11.97 16.78
N ARG A 500 -10.42 -11.04 16.26
CA ARG A 500 -9.56 -10.20 17.08
C ARG A 500 -10.35 -9.25 17.99
N LEU A 501 -11.60 -8.95 17.67
CA LEU A 501 -12.48 -8.14 18.53
C LEU A 501 -12.76 -8.80 19.88
N ALA A 502 -12.64 -10.12 20.02
CA ALA A 502 -12.75 -10.81 21.32
C ALA A 502 -11.73 -10.27 22.35
N LYS A 503 -10.56 -9.82 21.89
CA LYS A 503 -9.51 -9.22 22.74
C LYS A 503 -9.87 -7.81 23.24
N VAL A 504 -10.88 -7.15 22.65
CA VAL A 504 -11.28 -5.77 23.01
C VAL A 504 -12.01 -5.73 24.36
N ALA A 505 -12.70 -6.82 24.74
CA ALA A 505 -13.38 -6.92 26.03
C ALA A 505 -12.41 -6.74 27.23
N THR A 506 -11.21 -7.32 27.14
CA THR A 506 -10.20 -7.33 28.22
C THR A 506 -9.30 -6.09 28.28
N ARG A 507 -9.31 -5.23 27.24
CA ARG A 507 -8.51 -3.98 27.20
C ARG A 507 -9.26 -2.79 27.78
N SER A 508 -8.52 -1.81 28.30
CA SER A 508 -9.13 -0.62 28.91
C SER A 508 -9.71 0.32 27.84
N GLU A 509 -10.76 1.09 28.18
CA GLU A 509 -11.37 2.04 27.23
C GLU A 509 -10.36 3.10 26.75
N ALA A 510 -9.52 3.63 27.65
CA ALA A 510 -8.52 4.65 27.30
C ALA A 510 -7.39 4.09 26.40
N GLU A 511 -6.98 2.85 26.61
CA GLU A 511 -6.04 2.14 25.73
C GLU A 511 -6.64 1.93 24.34
N LEU A 512 -7.87 1.44 24.27
CA LEU A 512 -8.58 1.22 23.01
C LEU A 512 -8.86 2.52 22.26
N VAL A 513 -9.14 3.62 22.94
CA VAL A 513 -9.29 4.94 22.30
C VAL A 513 -7.97 5.41 21.69
N ARG A 514 -6.84 5.23 22.37
CA ARG A 514 -5.52 5.55 21.81
C ARG A 514 -5.17 4.62 20.63
N TRP A 515 -5.41 3.32 20.78
CA TRP A 515 -5.21 2.34 19.70
C TRP A 515 -6.06 2.65 18.46
N VAL A 516 -7.37 2.90 18.62
CA VAL A 516 -8.25 3.19 17.49
C VAL A 516 -7.87 4.50 16.80
N ARG A 517 -7.34 5.50 17.52
CA ARG A 517 -6.86 6.74 16.90
C ARG A 517 -5.48 6.58 16.24
N ASN A 518 -4.54 5.90 16.90
CA ASN A 518 -3.13 5.82 16.49
C ASN A 518 -2.56 4.39 16.57
N PRO A 519 -3.07 3.41 15.81
CA PRO A 519 -2.68 2.01 15.99
C PRO A 519 -1.20 1.78 15.65
N GLU A 520 -0.66 2.53 14.68
CA GLU A 520 0.75 2.51 14.27
C GLU A 520 1.73 2.86 15.40
N GLN A 521 1.33 3.72 16.36
CA GLN A 521 2.15 4.06 17.53
C GLN A 521 2.28 2.89 18.53
N PHE A 522 1.42 1.87 18.43
CA PHE A 522 1.40 0.70 19.31
C PHE A 522 1.82 -0.58 18.59
N LEU A 523 1.65 -0.65 17.27
CA LEU A 523 2.08 -1.74 16.41
C LEU A 523 2.47 -1.15 15.04
N PRO A 524 3.76 -0.84 14.82
CA PRO A 524 4.27 -0.39 13.52
C PRO A 524 3.95 -1.41 12.41
N GLY A 525 3.63 -0.91 11.22
CA GLY A 525 3.21 -1.75 10.09
C GLY A 525 1.84 -2.41 10.29
N THR A 526 0.94 -1.83 11.09
CA THR A 526 -0.39 -2.40 11.30
C THR A 526 -1.30 -2.16 10.08
N PRO A 527 -2.12 -3.15 9.65
CA PRO A 527 -3.08 -2.96 8.57
C PRO A 527 -4.25 -2.03 8.95
N MET A 528 -4.36 -1.63 10.21
CA MET A 528 -5.39 -0.71 10.70
C MET A 528 -5.00 0.75 10.40
N PRO A 529 -5.85 1.56 9.72
CA PRO A 529 -5.55 2.97 9.49
C PRO A 529 -5.37 3.78 10.78
N THR A 530 -4.57 4.85 10.71
CA THR A 530 -4.60 5.94 11.69
C THR A 530 -5.84 6.79 11.49
N TYR A 531 -6.59 7.02 12.58
CA TYR A 531 -7.84 7.80 12.61
C TYR A 531 -7.73 9.04 13.52
N ALA A 532 -6.53 9.41 13.98
CA ALA A 532 -6.32 10.48 14.96
C ALA A 532 -6.88 11.83 14.51
N GLU A 533 -6.69 12.17 13.24
CA GLU A 533 -7.21 13.37 12.57
C GLU A 533 -8.68 13.22 12.14
N LEU A 534 -9.23 12.00 12.14
CA LEU A 534 -10.57 11.69 11.64
C LEU A 534 -11.64 11.66 12.74
N ILE A 535 -11.25 11.30 13.96
CA ILE A 535 -12.15 11.23 15.12
C ILE A 535 -11.47 11.83 16.34
N ASP A 536 -12.16 12.75 17.00
CA ASP A 536 -11.74 13.27 18.30
C ASP A 536 -11.80 12.18 19.38
N GLU A 537 -11.20 12.44 20.54
CA GLU A 537 -11.15 11.45 21.62
C GLU A 537 -12.56 11.03 22.09
N LYS A 538 -13.53 11.96 22.07
CA LYS A 538 -14.91 11.72 22.49
C LYS A 538 -15.64 10.78 21.52
N THR A 539 -15.43 10.95 20.22
CA THR A 539 -16.02 10.15 19.14
C THR A 539 -15.38 8.77 19.09
N ALA A 540 -14.04 8.69 19.20
CA ALA A 540 -13.33 7.43 19.38
C ALA A 540 -13.82 6.67 20.63
N ARG A 541 -14.08 7.37 21.74
CA ARG A 541 -14.61 6.77 22.98
C ARG A 541 -16.02 6.23 22.82
N ALA A 542 -16.90 6.92 22.10
CA ALA A 542 -18.23 6.41 21.78
C ALA A 542 -18.15 5.15 20.89
N LEU A 543 -17.30 5.18 19.87
CA LEU A 543 -17.04 4.03 18.98
C LEU A 543 -16.50 2.83 19.76
N VAL A 544 -15.49 3.03 20.60
CA VAL A 544 -14.90 1.97 21.45
C VAL A 544 -15.95 1.36 22.39
N ARG A 545 -16.81 2.16 23.01
CA ARG A 545 -17.90 1.63 23.87
C ARG A 545 -18.86 0.73 23.11
N TRP A 546 -19.26 1.15 21.91
CA TRP A 546 -20.13 0.36 21.04
C TRP A 546 -19.46 -0.93 20.57
N VAL A 547 -18.18 -0.90 20.20
CA VAL A 547 -17.39 -2.10 19.87
C VAL A 547 -17.29 -3.04 21.08
N LYS A 548 -17.01 -2.52 22.29
CA LYS A 548 -16.99 -3.31 23.54
C LYS A 548 -18.34 -3.95 23.89
N ALA A 549 -19.44 -3.33 23.49
CA ALA A 549 -20.80 -3.87 23.66
C ALA A 549 -21.17 -4.96 22.62
N GLY A 550 -20.23 -5.38 21.77
CA GLY A 550 -20.48 -6.38 20.73
C GLY A 550 -21.11 -5.82 19.45
N GLY A 551 -21.14 -4.49 19.29
CA GLY A 551 -21.75 -3.81 18.14
C GLY A 551 -21.42 -4.40 16.77
N PRO A 552 -20.14 -4.65 16.43
CA PRO A 552 -19.75 -5.24 15.14
C PRO A 552 -20.40 -6.61 14.85
N ALA A 553 -20.71 -7.41 15.87
CA ALA A 553 -21.38 -8.71 15.70
C ALA A 553 -22.88 -8.57 15.38
N SER A 554 -23.48 -7.39 15.66
CA SER A 554 -24.87 -7.07 15.29
C SER A 554 -25.01 -6.47 13.88
N LEU A 555 -23.91 -6.16 13.21
CA LEU A 555 -23.93 -5.79 11.79
C LEU A 555 -24.33 -7.03 10.99
N THR A 556 -25.47 -6.96 10.31
CA THR A 556 -25.89 -8.02 9.39
C THR A 556 -24.83 -8.22 8.33
N SER A 557 -24.54 -9.47 7.98
CA SER A 557 -23.88 -9.79 6.72
C SER A 557 -24.81 -9.31 5.59
N THR A 558 -24.57 -8.10 5.10
CA THR A 558 -25.33 -7.53 3.99
C THR A 558 -25.05 -8.41 2.78
N SER A 559 -26.11 -9.02 2.23
CA SER A 559 -26.00 -10.21 1.40
C SER A 559 -25.13 -10.04 0.15
N ARG A 560 -23.99 -10.76 0.14
CA ARG A 560 -23.21 -11.26 -1.01
C ARG A 560 -22.76 -10.24 -2.07
#